data_AF-A0A2J8X486-F1
#
_entry.id   AF-A0A2J8X486-F1
#
_cell.length_a   1.000
_cell.length_b   1.000
_cell.length_c   1.000
_cell.angle_alpha   90.00
_cell.angle_beta   90.00
_cell.angle_gamma   90.00
#
_symmetry.space_group_name_H-M   'P 1'
#
loop_
_entity.id
_entity.type
_entity.pdbx_description
1 polymer ?
#
loop_
_entity_poly.entity_id
_entity_poly.type
_entity_poly.pdbx_seq_one_letter_code
_entity_poly.pdbx_strand_id
1 'polypeptide(L)'
;MMMVRRGLLAWISRVVVLLVLLCCAISVLYMLACTPKGDEEQLALPRANSPTGKEGYQAVLQEWEEQHRNYLSSLKRQIAQLKEELQERSEQLRNGQYQASDAAGLGLGRSPPEKTQADLLAFLHSQVDKAEVHAGVKLATEYAAVPFDSFTLQKVYQLETGLTRHPEEKPVRKDKRDELVEAIESALETLNNPAENSPNHRPYTASDFIEGIYRTERDKGTLYELTFKGDHKHEFKRLVLFRPFGPIMKVKNEKLNMANTLINVIVPLAKRVDKFRQFMQNFRHADEVFRCVPLSP
;
A
#
# COMPACT_ATOMS: atom_id res chain seq x y z
N MET A 1 64.44 -18.97 -25.10
CA MET A 1 63.02 -19.37 -24.90
C MET A 1 62.06 -18.18 -24.65
N MET A 2 62.34 -16.98 -25.18
CA MET A 2 61.58 -15.75 -24.86
C MET A 2 60.88 -15.09 -26.07
N MET A 3 60.75 -15.82 -27.19
CA MET A 3 59.97 -15.37 -28.37
C MET A 3 58.64 -16.13 -28.54
N VAL A 4 58.49 -17.33 -27.95
CA VAL A 4 57.25 -18.13 -28.05
C VAL A 4 56.14 -17.61 -27.12
N ARG A 5 56.48 -17.03 -25.97
CA ARG A 5 55.49 -16.52 -24.99
C ARG A 5 54.73 -15.26 -25.47
N ARG A 6 55.36 -14.39 -26.26
CA ARG A 6 54.70 -13.18 -26.81
C ARG A 6 53.73 -13.52 -27.94
N GLY A 7 54.07 -14.50 -28.78
CA GLY A 7 53.17 -15.03 -29.80
C GLY A 7 51.94 -15.71 -29.19
N LEU A 8 52.12 -16.46 -28.10
CA LEU A 8 51.02 -17.12 -27.40
C LEU A 8 50.05 -16.12 -26.76
N LEU A 9 50.56 -15.05 -26.12
CA LEU A 9 49.72 -14.00 -25.53
C LEU A 9 48.96 -13.20 -26.61
N ALA A 10 49.59 -12.91 -27.74
CA ALA A 10 48.91 -12.26 -28.87
C ALA A 10 47.85 -13.18 -29.49
N TRP A 11 48.10 -14.50 -29.54
CA TRP A 11 47.13 -15.48 -30.02
C TRP A 11 45.94 -15.62 -29.06
N ILE A 12 46.18 -15.68 -27.74
CA ILE A 12 45.13 -15.71 -26.72
C ILE A 12 44.30 -14.42 -26.75
N SER A 13 44.95 -13.26 -26.89
CA SER A 13 44.26 -11.97 -27.05
C SER A 13 43.34 -11.96 -28.28
N ARG A 14 43.81 -12.48 -29.42
CA ARG A 14 42.98 -12.60 -30.63
C ARG A 14 41.81 -13.57 -30.46
N VAL A 15 42.01 -14.69 -29.79
CA VAL A 15 40.95 -15.68 -29.52
C VAL A 15 39.91 -15.10 -28.56
N VAL A 16 40.32 -14.37 -27.53
CA VAL A 16 39.40 -13.69 -26.60
C VAL A 16 38.57 -12.62 -27.31
N VAL A 17 39.18 -11.81 -28.17
CA VAL A 17 38.46 -10.80 -28.98
C VAL A 17 37.45 -11.48 -29.91
N LEU A 18 37.81 -12.60 -30.53
CA LEU A 18 36.92 -13.37 -31.40
C LEU A 18 35.73 -13.96 -30.61
N LEU A 19 35.98 -14.47 -29.40
CA LEU A 19 34.94 -15.00 -28.51
C LEU A 19 33.97 -13.90 -28.07
N VAL A 20 34.47 -12.71 -27.74
CA VAL A 20 33.65 -11.55 -27.37
C VAL A 20 32.80 -11.10 -28.56
N LEU A 21 33.36 -11.01 -29.77
CA LEU A 21 32.61 -10.67 -30.98
C LEU A 21 31.51 -11.71 -31.28
N LEU A 22 31.81 -12.99 -31.12
CA LEU A 22 30.83 -14.06 -31.28
C LEU A 22 29.70 -13.93 -30.25
N CYS A 23 30.03 -13.66 -28.98
CA CYS A 23 29.06 -13.47 -27.91
C CYS A 23 28.17 -12.24 -28.16
N CYS A 24 28.73 -11.14 -28.68
CA CYS A 24 27.98 -9.97 -29.11
C CYS A 24 27.03 -10.30 -30.26
N ALA A 25 27.49 -11.03 -31.27
CA ALA A 25 26.65 -11.45 -32.40
C ALA A 25 25.49 -12.35 -31.95
N ILE A 26 25.76 -13.30 -31.04
CA ILE A 26 24.72 -14.16 -30.46
C ILE A 26 23.74 -13.33 -29.62
N SER A 27 24.22 -12.34 -28.86
CA SER A 27 23.35 -11.45 -28.07
C SER A 27 22.46 -10.57 -28.95
N VAL A 28 22.99 -10.06 -30.07
CA VAL A 28 22.20 -9.29 -31.05
C VAL A 28 21.19 -10.19 -31.77
N LEU A 29 21.58 -11.41 -32.14
CA LEU A 29 20.64 -12.39 -32.71
C LEU A 29 19.58 -12.81 -31.69
N TYR A 30 19.94 -12.92 -30.41
CA TYR A 30 18.99 -13.19 -29.34
C TYR A 30 18.06 -11.98 -29.13
N MET A 31 18.54 -10.75 -29.20
CA MET A 31 17.69 -9.56 -29.20
C MET A 31 16.81 -9.45 -30.45
N LEU A 32 17.23 -9.91 -31.62
CA LEU A 32 16.44 -9.95 -32.85
C LEU A 32 15.43 -11.11 -32.90
N ALA A 33 15.75 -12.24 -32.26
CA ALA A 33 14.87 -13.41 -32.17
C ALA A 33 13.93 -13.33 -30.97
N CYS A 34 14.33 -12.60 -29.93
CA CYS A 34 13.57 -12.31 -28.72
C CYS A 34 13.12 -10.85 -28.64
N THR A 35 13.15 -10.08 -29.74
CA THR A 35 12.26 -8.91 -29.85
C THR A 35 10.85 -9.49 -29.90
N PRO A 36 10.06 -9.37 -28.81
CA PRO A 36 8.65 -9.68 -28.91
C PRO A 36 8.12 -8.81 -30.06
N LYS A 37 7.19 -9.36 -30.84
CA LYS A 37 6.27 -8.54 -31.62
C LYS A 37 5.49 -7.68 -30.61
N GLY A 38 6.12 -6.62 -30.14
CA GLY A 38 5.45 -5.47 -29.55
C GLY A 38 4.98 -4.67 -30.74
N ASP A 39 3.66 -4.71 -30.94
CA ASP A 39 2.85 -3.78 -31.72
C ASP A 39 3.63 -2.64 -32.38
N GLU A 40 4.07 -2.86 -33.62
CA GLU A 40 4.39 -1.76 -34.53
C GLU A 40 3.06 -1.17 -35.04
N GLU A 41 2.39 -0.42 -34.18
CA GLU A 41 1.67 0.76 -34.65
C GLU A 41 2.65 1.93 -34.70
N GLN A 42 2.93 2.35 -35.94
CA GLN A 42 3.30 3.70 -36.33
C GLN A 42 4.62 4.27 -35.79
N LEU A 43 5.72 3.94 -36.50
CA LEU A 43 6.80 4.92 -36.70
C LEU A 43 7.52 4.70 -38.04
N ALA A 44 6.73 4.63 -39.11
CA ALA A 44 7.21 4.95 -40.44
C ALA A 44 7.35 6.47 -40.54
N LEU A 45 8.56 6.99 -40.33
CA LEU A 45 8.95 8.30 -40.85
C LEU A 45 8.99 8.22 -42.39
N PRO A 46 8.12 8.90 -43.13
CA PRO A 46 8.23 8.95 -44.58
C PRO A 46 9.05 10.18 -44.96
N ARG A 47 10.23 9.88 -45.48
CA ARG A 47 11.02 10.76 -46.32
C ARG A 47 10.19 11.29 -47.49
N ALA A 48 10.15 12.62 -47.60
CA ALA A 48 10.06 13.45 -48.81
C ALA A 48 8.90 13.23 -49.82
N ASN A 49 8.04 14.26 -49.86
CA ASN A 49 7.44 14.88 -51.07
C ASN A 49 6.79 13.98 -52.12
N SER A 50 5.49 13.67 -51.94
CA SER A 50 4.57 13.36 -53.03
C SER A 50 3.24 14.14 -52.87
N PRO A 51 2.60 14.65 -53.93
CA PRO A 51 1.37 15.46 -53.82
C PRO A 51 0.12 14.66 -53.40
N THR A 52 0.18 13.33 -53.45
CA THR A 52 -0.95 12.41 -53.19
C THR A 52 -1.04 11.92 -51.74
N GLY A 53 -0.03 12.17 -50.90
CA GLY A 53 -0.07 11.78 -49.48
C GLY A 53 -1.01 12.64 -48.62
N LYS A 54 -1.17 13.93 -48.95
CA LYS A 54 -1.95 14.88 -48.14
C LYS A 54 -3.42 14.48 -48.02
N GLU A 55 -4.02 13.98 -49.09
CA GLU A 55 -5.43 13.56 -49.11
C GLU A 55 -5.67 12.29 -48.28
N GLY A 56 -4.72 11.34 -48.30
CA GLY A 56 -4.79 10.13 -47.47
C GLY A 56 -4.66 10.42 -45.97
N TYR A 57 -3.72 11.30 -45.59
CA TYR A 57 -3.61 11.76 -44.18
C TYR A 57 -4.86 12.50 -43.72
N GLN A 58 -5.46 13.31 -44.60
CA GLN A 58 -6.68 14.05 -44.29
C GLN A 58 -7.89 13.12 -44.11
N ALA A 59 -8.00 12.06 -44.92
CA ALA A 59 -9.05 11.05 -44.77
C ALA A 59 -8.92 10.28 -43.45
N VAL A 60 -7.71 9.87 -43.06
CA VAL A 60 -7.47 9.16 -41.78
C VAL A 60 -7.79 10.05 -40.58
N LEU A 61 -7.48 11.35 -40.63
CA LEU A 61 -7.86 12.29 -39.58
C LEU A 61 -9.38 12.46 -39.48
N GLN A 62 -10.08 12.50 -40.61
CA GLN A 62 -11.55 12.58 -40.63
C GLN A 62 -12.20 11.32 -40.05
N GLU A 63 -11.70 10.13 -40.40
CA GLU A 63 -12.18 8.87 -39.81
C GLU A 63 -11.99 8.85 -38.29
N TRP A 64 -10.87 9.37 -37.80
CA TRP A 64 -10.60 9.42 -36.36
C TRP A 64 -11.51 10.41 -35.63
N GLU A 65 -11.76 11.58 -36.22
CA GLU A 65 -12.73 12.56 -35.70
C GLU A 65 -14.15 11.99 -35.67
N GLU A 66 -14.55 11.24 -36.69
CA GLU A 66 -15.85 10.57 -36.75
C GLU A 66 -15.98 9.49 -35.67
N GLN A 67 -14.95 8.67 -35.47
CA GLN A 67 -14.92 7.68 -34.40
C GLN A 67 -15.01 8.33 -33.03
N HIS A 68 -14.25 9.40 -32.79
CA HIS A 68 -14.26 10.11 -31.52
C HIS A 68 -15.62 10.78 -31.27
N ARG A 69 -16.23 11.36 -32.32
CA ARG A 69 -17.57 11.94 -32.27
C ARG A 69 -18.62 10.87 -31.97
N ASN A 70 -18.53 9.71 -32.58
CA ASN A 70 -19.42 8.58 -32.33
C ASN A 70 -19.28 8.08 -30.89
N TYR A 71 -18.05 7.92 -30.39
CA TYR A 71 -17.77 7.54 -29.02
C TYR A 71 -18.33 8.55 -28.01
N LEU A 72 -18.08 9.85 -28.21
CA LEU A 72 -18.64 10.92 -27.39
C LEU A 72 -20.18 10.92 -27.41
N SER A 73 -20.79 10.66 -28.58
CA SER A 73 -22.25 10.59 -28.69
C SER A 73 -22.83 9.39 -27.94
N SER A 74 -22.15 8.23 -27.98
CA SER A 74 -22.53 7.03 -27.24
C SER A 74 -22.45 7.26 -25.74
N LEU A 75 -21.32 7.83 -25.28
CA LEU A 75 -21.12 8.17 -23.86
C LEU A 75 -22.16 9.20 -23.38
N LYS A 76 -22.46 10.21 -24.20
CA LYS A 76 -23.50 11.20 -23.89
C LYS A 76 -24.88 10.54 -23.77
N ARG A 77 -25.21 9.56 -24.62
CA ARG A 77 -26.45 8.77 -24.50
C ARG A 77 -26.47 7.94 -23.23
N GLN A 78 -25.37 7.27 -22.88
CA GLN A 78 -25.28 6.49 -21.64
C GLN A 78 -25.47 7.36 -20.40
N ILE A 79 -24.86 8.56 -20.36
CA ILE A 79 -25.05 9.51 -19.27
C ILE A 79 -26.51 9.99 -19.20
N ALA A 80 -27.15 10.25 -20.35
CA ALA A 80 -28.56 10.64 -20.37
C ALA A 80 -29.47 9.53 -19.85
N GLN A 81 -29.24 8.29 -20.30
CA GLN A 81 -30.00 7.12 -19.86
C GLN A 81 -29.81 6.86 -18.35
N LEU A 82 -28.58 6.89 -17.86
CA LEU A 82 -28.31 6.73 -16.43
C LEU A 82 -28.93 7.85 -15.60
N LYS A 83 -28.94 9.10 -16.10
CA LYS A 83 -29.63 10.20 -15.43
C LYS A 83 -31.13 10.01 -15.39
N GLU A 84 -31.73 9.50 -16.45
CA GLU A 84 -33.16 9.20 -16.51
C GLU A 84 -33.50 8.05 -15.55
N GLU A 85 -32.75 6.95 -15.53
CA GLU A 85 -32.95 5.85 -14.58
C GLU A 85 -32.78 6.28 -13.12
N LEU A 86 -31.82 7.17 -12.85
CA LEU A 86 -31.58 7.71 -11.50
C LEU A 86 -32.70 8.68 -11.09
N GLN A 87 -33.19 9.50 -12.03
CA GLN A 87 -34.33 10.37 -11.79
C GLN A 87 -35.62 9.56 -11.61
N GLU A 88 -35.86 8.52 -12.41
CA GLU A 88 -37.01 7.62 -12.27
C GLU A 88 -36.96 6.89 -10.92
N ARG A 89 -35.82 6.32 -10.53
CA ARG A 89 -35.66 5.74 -9.18
C ARG A 89 -35.87 6.76 -8.07
N SER A 90 -35.39 7.99 -8.25
CA SER A 90 -35.60 9.07 -7.29
C SER A 90 -37.08 9.44 -7.16
N GLU A 91 -37.81 9.51 -8.27
CA GLU A 91 -39.25 9.76 -8.28
C GLU A 91 -40.04 8.57 -7.71
N GLN A 92 -39.63 7.33 -7.99
CA GLN A 92 -40.20 6.12 -7.38
C GLN A 92 -40.00 6.12 -5.85
N LEU A 93 -38.80 6.48 -5.37
CA LEU A 93 -38.52 6.63 -3.94
C LEU A 93 -39.37 7.76 -3.32
N ARG A 94 -39.46 8.91 -4.00
CA ARG A 94 -40.26 10.06 -3.56
C ARG A 94 -41.75 9.71 -3.49
N ASN A 95 -42.28 9.02 -4.50
CA ASN A 95 -43.68 8.59 -4.55
C ASN A 95 -43.98 7.51 -3.50
N GLY A 96 -43.05 6.58 -3.26
CA GLY A 96 -43.15 5.62 -2.16
C GLY A 96 -43.14 6.30 -0.78
N GLN A 97 -42.42 7.41 -0.65
CA GLN A 97 -42.36 8.20 0.58
C GLN A 97 -43.65 9.00 0.82
N TYR A 98 -44.27 9.55 -0.23
CA TYR A 98 -45.60 10.17 -0.14
C TYR A 98 -46.71 9.15 0.16
N GLN A 99 -46.69 7.96 -0.45
CA GLN A 99 -47.65 6.89 -0.14
C GLN A 99 -47.48 6.32 1.29
N ALA A 100 -46.25 6.27 1.82
CA ALA A 100 -45.98 5.88 3.21
C ALA A 100 -46.43 6.95 4.22
N SER A 101 -46.60 8.20 3.80
CA SER A 101 -47.07 9.30 4.65
C SER A 101 -48.60 9.24 4.87
N ASP A 102 -49.37 8.83 3.86
CA ASP A 102 -50.83 8.63 3.97
C ASP A 102 -51.22 7.31 4.65
N ALA A 103 -50.33 6.31 4.69
CA ALA A 103 -50.55 5.02 5.34
C ALA A 103 -50.03 4.95 6.79
N ALA A 104 -49.62 6.07 7.39
CA ALA A 104 -49.06 6.16 8.75
C ALA A 104 -50.09 5.99 9.89
N GLY A 105 -51.16 5.25 9.66
CA GLY A 105 -52.20 4.95 10.67
C GLY A 105 -52.08 3.57 11.34
N LEU A 106 -51.34 2.61 10.77
CA LEU A 106 -51.25 1.25 11.32
C LEU A 106 -49.84 0.70 11.17
N GLY A 107 -49.15 0.56 12.32
CA GLY A 107 -47.73 0.21 12.38
C GLY A 107 -47.39 -1.21 11.94
N LEU A 108 -46.21 -1.36 11.34
CA LEU A 108 -45.08 -2.13 11.88
C LEU A 108 -43.86 -1.96 10.95
N GLY A 109 -42.89 -1.16 11.42
CA GLY A 109 -41.45 -1.36 11.22
C GLY A 109 -40.89 -1.52 9.81
N ARG A 110 -40.87 -0.47 9.00
CA ARG A 110 -39.84 -0.35 7.96
C ARG A 110 -39.22 1.05 8.01
N SER A 111 -38.09 1.16 8.71
CA SER A 111 -37.32 2.39 8.79
C SER A 111 -36.82 2.78 7.38
N PRO A 112 -36.72 4.09 7.08
CA PRO A 112 -36.07 4.59 5.87
C PRO A 112 -34.63 4.05 5.76
N PRO A 113 -34.17 3.61 4.57
CA PRO A 113 -32.85 3.01 4.39
C PRO A 113 -31.69 3.91 4.84
N GLU A 114 -31.86 5.23 4.75
CA GLU A 114 -30.88 6.23 5.21
C GLU A 114 -30.72 6.27 6.74
N LYS A 115 -31.83 6.09 7.50
CA LYS A 115 -31.75 5.98 8.96
C LYS A 115 -31.02 4.70 9.36
N THR A 116 -31.30 3.60 8.69
CA THR A 116 -30.62 2.33 8.91
C THR A 116 -29.11 2.42 8.62
N GLN A 117 -28.70 3.17 7.59
CA GLN A 117 -27.29 3.38 7.27
C GLN A 117 -26.58 4.28 8.31
N ALA A 118 -27.21 5.37 8.74
CA ALA A 118 -26.69 6.22 9.80
C ALA A 118 -26.59 5.47 11.14
N ASP A 119 -27.58 4.63 11.46
CA ASP A 119 -27.58 3.79 12.66
C ASP A 119 -26.47 2.74 12.62
N LEU A 120 -26.19 2.15 11.45
CA LEU A 120 -25.07 1.23 11.26
C LEU A 120 -23.72 1.92 11.46
N LEU A 121 -23.53 3.10 10.88
CA LEU A 121 -22.30 3.88 11.09
C LEU A 121 -22.12 4.26 12.56
N ALA A 122 -23.18 4.71 13.22
CA ALA A 122 -23.16 5.01 14.65
C ALA A 122 -22.81 3.76 15.49
N PHE A 123 -23.34 2.59 15.13
CA PHE A 123 -22.97 1.33 15.77
C PHE A 123 -21.48 1.02 15.59
N LEU A 124 -20.94 1.16 14.38
CA LEU A 124 -19.52 0.93 14.12
C LEU A 124 -18.63 1.89 14.93
N HIS A 125 -18.97 3.18 14.98
CA HIS A 125 -18.26 4.14 15.84
C HIS A 125 -18.32 3.73 17.31
N SER A 126 -19.48 3.26 17.79
CA SER A 126 -19.61 2.76 19.17
C SER A 126 -18.73 1.53 19.45
N GLN A 127 -18.43 0.70 18.44
CA GLN A 127 -17.52 -0.44 18.58
C GLN A 127 -16.06 0.02 18.70
N VAL A 128 -15.65 1.06 17.98
CA VAL A 128 -14.32 1.68 18.13
C VAL A 128 -14.13 2.23 19.54
N ASP A 129 -15.15 2.90 20.08
CA ASP A 129 -15.08 3.49 21.41
C ASP A 129 -14.98 2.43 22.52
N LYS A 130 -15.58 1.24 22.30
CA LYS A 130 -15.50 0.09 23.22
C LYS A 130 -14.21 -0.71 23.06
N ALA A 131 -13.57 -0.62 21.90
CA ALA A 131 -12.29 -1.26 21.66
C ALA A 131 -11.20 -0.52 22.44
N GLU A 132 -10.14 -1.24 22.83
CA GLU A 132 -9.01 -0.72 23.60
C GLU A 132 -8.11 0.24 22.78
N VAL A 133 -8.69 1.00 21.86
CA VAL A 133 -7.95 1.85 20.90
C VAL A 133 -7.62 3.21 21.51
N HIS A 134 -8.53 3.76 22.31
CA HIS A 134 -8.35 5.08 22.95
C HIS A 134 -7.91 4.99 24.41
N ALA A 135 -8.34 3.93 25.13
CA ALA A 135 -8.03 3.72 26.53
C ALA A 135 -7.87 2.22 26.82
N GLY A 136 -6.89 1.88 27.65
CA GLY A 136 -6.69 0.50 28.09
C GLY A 136 -7.84 0.02 28.96
N VAL A 137 -8.26 -1.23 28.78
CA VAL A 137 -9.31 -1.86 29.58
C VAL A 137 -8.68 -2.70 30.68
N LYS A 138 -9.35 -2.76 31.84
CA LYS A 138 -8.95 -3.64 32.93
C LYS A 138 -9.21 -5.09 32.53
N LEU A 139 -8.14 -5.86 32.36
CA LEU A 139 -8.23 -7.29 32.09
C LEU A 139 -8.57 -8.06 33.38
N ALA A 140 -9.37 -9.12 33.24
CA ALA A 140 -9.74 -9.98 34.36
C ALA A 140 -8.54 -10.80 34.87
N THR A 141 -7.64 -11.18 33.97
CA THR A 141 -6.45 -11.99 34.25
C THR A 141 -5.32 -11.61 33.31
N GLU A 142 -4.07 -11.88 33.70
CA GLU A 142 -2.88 -11.67 32.85
C GLU A 142 -2.92 -12.46 31.53
N TYR A 143 -3.54 -13.66 31.54
CA TYR A 143 -3.71 -14.50 30.35
C TYR A 143 -4.75 -13.97 29.35
N ALA A 144 -5.51 -12.93 29.71
CA ALA A 144 -6.44 -12.28 28.79
C ALA A 144 -5.74 -11.24 27.89
N ALA A 145 -4.46 -10.93 28.14
CA ALA A 145 -3.71 -9.99 27.34
C ALA A 145 -3.37 -10.59 25.97
N VAL A 146 -3.91 -10.00 24.91
CA VAL A 146 -3.58 -10.38 23.53
C VAL A 146 -2.37 -9.56 23.07
N PRO A 147 -1.29 -10.21 22.61
CA PRO A 147 -0.09 -9.52 22.15
C PRO A 147 -0.31 -8.87 20.76
N PHE A 148 0.56 -7.92 20.42
CA PHE A 148 0.62 -7.34 19.07
C PHE A 148 1.60 -8.12 18.21
N ASP A 149 1.18 -8.48 17.00
CA ASP A 149 2.09 -8.98 15.98
C ASP A 149 2.57 -7.83 15.09
N SER A 150 3.82 -7.89 14.63
CA SER A 150 4.38 -6.86 13.75
C SER A 150 4.48 -7.35 12.32
N PHE A 151 4.46 -6.42 11.37
CA PHE A 151 4.60 -6.72 9.96
C PHE A 151 5.23 -5.57 9.19
N THR A 152 5.81 -5.95 8.07
CA THR A 152 6.34 -5.07 7.03
C THR A 152 5.61 -5.42 5.72
N LEU A 153 5.93 -4.74 4.61
CA LEU A 153 5.31 -5.04 3.31
C LEU A 153 5.43 -6.52 2.88
N GLN A 154 6.48 -7.21 3.33
CA GLN A 154 6.83 -8.54 2.83
C GLN A 154 6.75 -9.64 3.89
N LYS A 155 6.85 -9.27 5.16
CA LYS A 155 7.15 -10.19 6.26
C LYS A 155 6.24 -9.90 7.45
N VAL A 156 5.79 -10.96 8.10
CA VAL A 156 5.02 -10.89 9.35
C VAL A 156 5.84 -11.57 10.44
N TYR A 157 5.87 -10.96 11.61
CA TYR A 157 6.59 -11.41 12.78
C TYR A 157 5.58 -11.72 13.89
N GLN A 158 5.39 -13.01 14.17
CA GLN A 158 4.45 -13.48 15.18
C GLN A 158 5.17 -13.78 16.49
N LEU A 159 4.66 -13.23 17.59
CA LEU A 159 5.23 -13.47 18.92
C LEU A 159 4.96 -14.88 19.45
N GLU A 160 3.84 -15.51 19.05
CA GLU A 160 3.45 -16.84 19.52
C GLU A 160 4.46 -17.94 19.16
N THR A 161 5.18 -17.77 18.05
CA THR A 161 6.22 -18.72 17.62
C THR A 161 7.48 -18.65 18.48
N GLY A 162 7.56 -17.72 19.43
CA GLY A 162 8.70 -17.52 20.34
C GLY A 162 9.94 -16.94 19.65
N LEU A 163 11.01 -16.74 20.42
CA LEU A 163 12.35 -16.35 19.92
C LEU A 163 13.04 -17.52 19.17
N THR A 164 12.32 -18.16 18.25
CA THR A 164 12.89 -19.19 17.40
C THR A 164 13.90 -18.58 16.43
N ARG A 165 14.72 -19.44 15.81
CA ARG A 165 15.80 -19.01 14.90
C ARG A 165 15.29 -18.26 13.67
N HIS A 166 14.02 -18.42 13.32
CA HIS A 166 13.35 -17.78 12.19
C HIS A 166 11.98 -17.24 12.63
N PRO A 167 11.92 -16.11 13.37
CA PRO A 167 10.66 -15.48 13.79
C PRO A 167 9.92 -14.80 12.62
N GLU A 168 10.53 -14.85 11.43
CA GLU A 168 10.06 -14.22 10.22
C GLU A 168 9.24 -15.23 9.43
N GLU A 169 7.91 -15.05 9.46
CA GLU A 169 6.99 -15.89 8.71
C GLU A 169 6.61 -15.17 7.42
N LYS A 170 6.73 -15.85 6.27
CA LYS A 170 6.01 -15.39 5.08
C LYS A 170 4.53 -15.53 5.44
N PRO A 171 3.69 -14.49 5.31
CA PRO A 171 2.29 -14.58 5.69
C PRO A 171 1.65 -15.81 5.02
N VAL A 172 1.40 -16.86 5.81
CA VAL A 172 1.26 -18.24 5.29
C VAL A 172 -0.04 -18.41 4.50
N ARG A 173 -1.05 -17.57 4.79
CA ARG A 173 -2.37 -17.60 4.15
C ARG A 173 -2.56 -16.37 3.28
N LYS A 174 -3.01 -16.58 2.05
CA LYS A 174 -3.28 -15.52 1.07
C LYS A 174 -4.25 -14.47 1.64
N ASP A 175 -5.31 -14.94 2.30
CA ASP A 175 -6.34 -14.08 2.92
C ASP A 175 -5.75 -13.08 3.93
N LYS A 176 -4.80 -13.51 4.77
CA LYS A 176 -4.12 -12.62 5.73
C LYS A 176 -3.23 -11.60 5.03
N ARG A 177 -2.63 -11.93 3.89
CA ARG A 177 -1.86 -10.94 3.11
C ARG A 177 -2.78 -9.88 2.56
N ASP A 178 -3.86 -10.32 1.94
CA ASP A 178 -4.83 -9.45 1.30
C ASP A 178 -5.44 -8.50 2.35
N GLU A 179 -5.71 -8.97 3.57
CA GLU A 179 -6.14 -8.14 4.71
C GLU A 179 -5.11 -7.06 5.11
N LEU A 180 -3.82 -7.41 5.22
CA LEU A 180 -2.77 -6.44 5.58
C LEU A 180 -2.53 -5.42 4.45
N VAL A 181 -2.62 -5.88 3.19
CA VAL A 181 -2.53 -5.00 2.02
C VAL A 181 -3.72 -4.02 2.01
N GLU A 182 -4.94 -4.50 2.25
CA GLU A 182 -6.15 -3.67 2.36
C GLU A 182 -5.98 -2.60 3.46
N ALA A 183 -5.41 -2.96 4.61
CA ALA A 183 -5.13 -2.01 5.69
C ALA A 183 -4.11 -0.93 5.28
N ILE A 184 -3.04 -1.32 4.57
CA ILE A 184 -2.04 -0.36 4.04
C ILE A 184 -2.66 0.54 2.98
N GLU A 185 -3.48 0.00 2.08
CA GLU A 185 -4.17 0.77 1.03
C GLU A 185 -5.14 1.79 1.63
N SER A 186 -5.97 1.36 2.58
CA SER A 186 -6.87 2.25 3.33
C SER A 186 -6.11 3.35 4.08
N ALA A 187 -4.92 3.03 4.59
CA ALA A 187 -4.04 4.01 5.22
C ALA A 187 -3.50 5.03 4.22
N LEU A 188 -3.03 4.58 3.06
CA LEU A 188 -2.54 5.47 2.01
C LEU A 188 -3.65 6.38 1.46
N GLU A 189 -4.86 5.86 1.30
CA GLU A 189 -6.04 6.65 0.90
C GLU A 189 -6.33 7.74 1.94
N THR A 190 -6.35 7.36 3.23
CA THR A 190 -6.55 8.31 4.34
C THR A 190 -5.43 9.36 4.37
N LEU A 191 -4.19 8.94 4.20
CA LEU A 191 -3.02 9.81 4.25
C LEU A 191 -2.88 10.73 3.05
N ASN A 192 -3.49 10.40 1.91
CA ASN A 192 -3.49 11.20 0.70
C ASN A 192 -4.83 11.94 0.47
N ASN A 193 -5.78 11.86 1.41
CA ASN A 193 -7.06 12.52 1.29
C ASN A 193 -6.87 14.06 1.28
N PRO A 194 -7.36 14.78 0.25
CA PRO A 194 -7.16 16.23 0.13
C PRO A 194 -7.86 17.05 1.22
N ALA A 195 -8.86 16.49 1.93
CA ALA A 195 -9.58 17.19 2.99
C ALA A 195 -8.75 17.37 4.27
N GLU A 196 -7.81 16.46 4.54
CA GLU A 196 -7.02 16.46 5.79
C GLU A 196 -5.58 16.91 5.61
N ASN A 197 -5.07 16.95 4.37
CA ASN A 197 -3.68 17.28 4.11
C ASN A 197 -3.51 18.70 3.60
N SER A 198 -2.49 19.37 4.12
CA SER A 198 -2.04 20.65 3.59
C SER A 198 -1.66 20.48 2.10
N PRO A 199 -2.00 21.43 1.23
CA PRO A 199 -1.82 21.32 -0.24
C PRO A 199 -0.36 21.16 -0.69
N ASN A 200 0.62 21.29 0.21
CA ASN A 200 2.05 21.25 -0.08
C ASN A 200 2.75 19.96 0.41
N HIS A 201 2.03 18.97 0.92
CA HIS A 201 2.66 17.74 1.37
C HIS A 201 2.82 16.73 0.22
N ARG A 202 3.94 15.99 0.21
CA ARG A 202 4.17 14.96 -0.81
C ARG A 202 3.16 13.81 -0.62
N PRO A 203 2.69 13.17 -1.70
CA PRO A 203 1.83 12.00 -1.57
C PRO A 203 2.60 10.83 -0.94
N TYR A 204 1.99 10.16 0.02
CA TYR A 204 2.51 8.93 0.60
C TYR A 204 2.37 7.76 -0.38
N THR A 205 3.38 6.91 -0.40
CA THR A 205 3.43 5.69 -1.22
C THR A 205 3.70 4.47 -0.35
N ALA A 206 3.51 3.27 -0.90
CA ALA A 206 3.82 2.04 -0.19
C ALA A 206 5.29 1.96 0.25
N SER A 207 6.22 2.60 -0.46
CA SER A 207 7.64 2.68 -0.05
C SER A 207 7.89 3.53 1.19
N ASP A 208 6.93 4.36 1.58
CA ASP A 208 7.03 5.17 2.80
C ASP A 208 6.59 4.42 4.05
N PHE A 209 5.95 3.26 3.87
CA PHE A 209 5.59 2.38 4.98
C PHE A 209 6.85 1.73 5.57
N ILE A 210 7.00 1.86 6.90
CA ILE A 210 8.15 1.33 7.63
C ILE A 210 7.76 0.00 8.28
N GLU A 211 6.78 0.06 9.16
CA GLU A 211 6.29 -1.08 9.92
C GLU A 211 4.85 -0.84 10.37
N GLY A 212 4.15 -1.94 10.58
CA GLY A 212 2.83 -1.97 11.18
C GLY A 212 2.80 -2.96 12.32
N ILE A 213 1.96 -2.69 13.30
CA ILE A 213 1.58 -3.67 14.32
C ILE A 213 0.07 -3.88 14.27
N TYR A 214 -0.36 -5.10 14.54
CA TYR A 214 -1.78 -5.42 14.59
C TYR A 214 -2.11 -6.34 15.76
N ARG A 215 -3.35 -6.25 16.22
CA ARG A 215 -3.89 -7.08 17.29
C ARG A 215 -5.34 -7.38 17.02
N THR A 216 -5.69 -8.65 17.08
CA THR A 216 -7.06 -9.11 16.84
C THR A 216 -7.74 -9.51 18.15
N GLU A 217 -8.74 -8.73 18.54
CA GLU A 217 -9.66 -9.04 19.63
C GLU A 217 -10.87 -9.79 19.04
N ARG A 218 -11.06 -11.05 19.42
CA ARG A 218 -12.05 -11.95 18.79
C ARG A 218 -13.49 -11.43 18.85
N ASP A 219 -13.80 -10.61 19.85
CA ASP A 219 -15.11 -10.06 20.15
C ASP A 219 -15.32 -8.65 19.59
N LYS A 220 -14.26 -7.94 19.16
CA LYS A 220 -14.35 -6.53 18.73
C LYS A 220 -13.86 -6.29 17.31
N GLY A 221 -12.77 -6.97 16.91
CA GLY A 221 -12.14 -6.78 15.62
C GLY A 221 -10.61 -6.65 15.69
N THR A 222 -10.02 -6.15 14.61
CA THR A 222 -8.57 -6.00 14.47
C THR A 222 -8.16 -4.53 14.52
N LEU A 223 -7.22 -4.21 15.41
CA LEU A 223 -6.54 -2.93 15.49
C LEU A 223 -5.27 -2.99 14.65
N TYR A 224 -5.00 -1.96 13.84
CA TYR A 224 -3.74 -1.77 13.13
C TYR A 224 -3.16 -0.41 13.49
N GLU A 225 -1.88 -0.39 13.88
CA GLU A 225 -1.10 0.84 13.97
C GLU A 225 -0.01 0.79 12.90
N LEU A 226 -0.04 1.77 12.00
CA LEU A 226 0.82 1.82 10.83
C LEU A 226 1.73 3.04 10.94
N THR A 227 3.02 2.84 10.73
CA THR A 227 4.02 3.92 10.78
C THR A 227 4.60 4.17 9.40
N PHE A 228 4.48 5.42 8.95
CA PHE A 228 4.99 5.91 7.69
C PHE A 228 6.12 6.92 7.92
N LYS A 229 7.04 6.98 6.98
CA LYS A 229 8.13 7.96 6.95
C LYS A 229 7.59 9.34 6.58
N GLY A 230 7.90 10.35 7.39
CA GLY A 230 7.56 11.75 7.12
C GLY A 230 8.52 12.43 6.14
N ASP A 231 8.30 13.73 5.89
CA ASP A 231 9.11 14.53 4.96
C ASP A 231 10.52 14.78 5.50
N HIS A 232 10.64 15.01 6.81
CA HIS A 232 11.89 15.37 7.46
C HIS A 232 12.54 14.16 8.15
N LYS A 233 13.85 14.26 8.38
CA LYS A 233 14.60 13.25 9.14
C LYS A 233 14.04 13.18 10.56
N HIS A 234 13.79 11.97 11.07
CA HIS A 234 13.15 11.70 12.36
C HIS A 234 11.67 12.13 12.48
N GLU A 235 11.03 12.50 11.37
CA GLU A 235 9.59 12.70 11.32
C GLU A 235 8.90 11.43 10.81
N PHE A 236 7.84 11.03 11.49
CA PHE A 236 7.03 9.86 11.15
C PHE A 236 5.55 10.22 11.25
N LYS A 237 4.72 9.53 10.48
CA LYS A 237 3.26 9.65 10.57
C LYS A 237 2.71 8.31 11.04
N ARG A 238 1.97 8.33 12.15
CA ARG A 238 1.32 7.15 12.71
C ARG A 238 -0.16 7.22 12.44
N LEU A 239 -0.68 6.17 11.82
CA LEU A 239 -2.11 6.01 11.56
C LEU A 239 -2.63 4.81 12.35
N VAL A 240 -3.70 5.02 13.09
CA VAL A 240 -4.40 3.96 13.82
C VAL A 240 -5.71 3.69 13.11
N LEU A 241 -5.85 2.46 12.61
CA LEU A 241 -7.02 1.95 11.91
C LEU A 241 -7.65 0.84 12.72
N PHE A 242 -8.99 0.76 12.71
CA PHE A 242 -9.71 -0.31 13.37
C PHE A 242 -10.68 -0.97 12.39
N ARG A 243 -10.58 -2.29 12.28
CA ARG A 243 -11.49 -3.13 11.50
C ARG A 243 -12.43 -3.86 12.47
N PRO A 244 -13.65 -3.37 12.67
CA PRO A 244 -14.70 -4.14 13.34
C PRO A 244 -15.14 -5.30 12.44
N PHE A 245 -16.32 -5.87 12.69
CA PHE A 245 -16.98 -6.83 11.78
C PHE A 245 -17.54 -6.15 10.51
N GLY A 246 -16.78 -5.25 9.90
CA GLY A 246 -17.19 -4.38 8.82
C GLY A 246 -16.00 -3.71 8.13
N PRO A 247 -16.22 -2.54 7.48
CA PRO A 247 -15.15 -1.82 6.79
C PRO A 247 -14.11 -1.27 7.76
N ILE A 248 -12.88 -1.10 7.27
CA ILE A 248 -11.80 -0.47 8.03
C ILE A 248 -12.16 0.99 8.29
N MET A 249 -12.00 1.42 9.53
CA MET A 249 -12.28 2.79 9.94
C MET A 249 -11.02 3.46 10.47
N LYS A 250 -10.86 4.73 10.10
CA LYS A 250 -9.83 5.59 10.64
C LYS A 250 -10.17 5.96 12.07
N VAL A 251 -9.24 5.70 12.98
CA VAL A 251 -9.37 6.10 14.39
C VAL A 251 -8.50 7.30 14.71
N LYS A 252 -7.21 7.25 14.36
CA LYS A 252 -6.25 8.30 14.74
C LYS A 252 -5.24 8.56 13.63
N ASN A 253 -4.84 9.82 13.47
CA ASN A 253 -3.76 10.23 12.57
C ASN A 253 -2.85 11.21 13.31
N GLU A 254 -1.62 10.81 13.55
CA GLU A 254 -0.66 11.55 14.36
C GLU A 254 0.64 11.80 13.61
N LYS A 255 1.18 13.01 13.74
CA LYS A 255 2.53 13.35 13.30
C LYS A 255 3.48 13.23 14.49
N LEU A 256 4.46 12.33 14.39
CA LEU A 256 5.45 12.03 15.41
C LEU A 256 6.81 12.62 15.01
N ASN A 257 7.42 13.38 15.92
CA ASN A 257 8.80 13.83 15.79
C ASN A 257 9.65 13.08 16.82
N MET A 258 10.58 12.25 16.33
CA MET A 258 11.44 11.42 17.16
C MET A 258 12.86 11.97 17.30
N ALA A 259 13.14 13.22 16.90
CA ALA A 259 14.48 13.79 16.94
C ALA A 259 15.11 13.78 18.34
N ASN A 260 14.31 14.00 19.39
CA ASN A 260 14.77 14.09 20.78
C ASN A 260 14.07 13.09 21.72
N THR A 261 13.55 11.99 21.19
CA THR A 261 12.81 11.01 22.02
C THR A 261 13.76 10.10 22.76
N LEU A 262 13.62 10.04 24.08
CA LEU A 262 14.40 9.16 24.94
C LEU A 262 13.83 7.74 24.89
N ILE A 263 14.64 6.77 24.45
CA ILE A 263 14.26 5.35 24.36
C ILE A 263 14.83 4.61 25.55
N ASN A 264 13.95 4.05 26.38
CA ASN A 264 14.33 3.19 27.50
C ASN A 264 14.23 1.72 27.06
N VAL A 265 15.37 1.02 27.05
CA VAL A 265 15.41 -0.41 26.70
C VAL A 265 15.67 -1.21 27.97
N ILE A 266 14.71 -2.05 28.35
CA ILE A 266 14.84 -2.97 29.48
C ILE A 266 15.22 -4.34 28.93
N VAL A 267 16.39 -4.85 29.36
CA VAL A 267 16.91 -6.14 28.88
C VAL A 267 17.20 -7.05 30.08
N PRO A 268 16.64 -8.28 30.14
CA PRO A 268 16.99 -9.25 31.17
C PRO A 268 18.37 -9.84 30.89
N LEU A 269 19.39 -9.27 31.51
CA LEU A 269 20.80 -9.62 31.28
C LEU A 269 21.27 -10.79 32.15
N ALA A 270 20.55 -11.91 32.21
CA ALA A 270 20.79 -13.11 33.05
C ALA A 270 22.30 -13.45 33.27
N LYS A 271 22.95 -12.71 34.16
CA LYS A 271 24.41 -12.67 34.42
C LYS A 271 25.31 -12.48 33.17
N ARG A 272 24.81 -11.87 32.09
CA ARG A 272 25.55 -11.67 30.80
C ARG A 272 25.77 -10.19 30.44
N VAL A 273 26.06 -9.36 31.45
CA VAL A 273 26.24 -7.91 31.27
C VAL A 273 27.41 -7.58 30.34
N ASP A 274 28.51 -8.35 30.40
CA ASP A 274 29.70 -8.09 29.56
C ASP A 274 29.45 -8.36 28.07
N LYS A 275 28.67 -9.40 27.76
CA LYS A 275 28.27 -9.71 26.37
C LYS A 275 27.35 -8.64 25.82
N PHE A 276 26.42 -8.15 26.63
CA PHE A 276 25.55 -7.06 26.23
C PHE A 276 26.32 -5.75 26.06
N ARG A 277 27.29 -5.45 26.94
CA ARG A 277 28.18 -4.30 26.78
C ARG A 277 28.94 -4.36 25.47
N GLN A 278 29.50 -5.51 25.11
CA GLN A 278 30.19 -5.72 23.84
C GLN A 278 29.25 -5.56 22.64
N PHE A 279 28.03 -6.10 22.72
CA PHE A 279 27.00 -5.88 21.70
C PHE A 279 26.68 -4.39 21.53
N MET A 280 26.44 -3.66 22.64
CA MET A 280 26.14 -2.23 22.60
C MET A 280 27.31 -1.39 22.08
N GLN A 281 28.55 -1.79 22.33
CA GLN A 281 29.74 -1.12 21.78
C GLN A 281 29.83 -1.30 20.26
N ASN A 282 29.51 -2.49 19.75
CA ASN A 282 29.42 -2.74 18.31
C ASN A 282 28.26 -1.97 17.68
N PHE A 283 27.13 -1.89 18.39
CA PHE A 283 25.95 -1.15 17.95
C PHE A 283 26.20 0.37 17.91
N ARG A 284 26.91 0.92 18.90
CA ARG A 284 27.24 2.36 18.97
C ARG A 284 28.19 2.84 17.88
N HIS A 285 29.07 1.99 17.36
CA HIS A 285 29.88 2.34 16.19
C HIS A 285 29.04 2.48 14.91
N ALA A 286 27.80 1.97 14.93
CA ALA A 286 26.82 2.17 13.86
C ALA A 286 25.88 3.36 14.12
N ASP A 287 25.57 3.71 15.38
CA ASP A 287 24.74 4.88 15.76
C ASP A 287 25.18 5.53 17.09
N GLU A 288 25.46 6.83 17.07
CA GLU A 288 26.17 7.61 18.11
C GLU A 288 25.41 7.89 19.44
N VAL A 289 24.20 7.36 19.66
CA VAL A 289 23.27 7.93 20.66
C VAL A 289 22.64 6.87 21.60
N PHE A 290 23.44 6.21 22.43
CA PHE A 290 22.89 5.40 23.53
C PHE A 290 23.58 5.73 24.84
N ARG A 291 22.88 5.86 25.97
CA ARG A 291 23.47 5.97 27.32
C ARG A 291 22.92 4.83 28.17
N CYS A 292 23.76 3.87 28.56
CA CYS A 292 23.34 2.75 29.40
C CYS A 292 23.44 3.17 30.87
N VAL A 293 22.32 3.11 31.61
CA VAL A 293 22.31 3.28 33.06
C VAL A 293 21.95 1.93 33.69
N PRO A 294 22.84 1.31 34.49
CA PRO A 294 22.50 0.09 35.20
C PRO A 294 21.50 0.41 36.31
N LEU A 295 20.32 -0.20 36.27
CA LEU A 295 19.40 -0.25 37.41
C LEU A 295 19.97 -1.29 38.38
N SER A 296 20.59 -0.82 39.46
CA SER A 296 20.90 -1.68 40.61
C SER A 296 19.65 -1.77 41.50
N PRO A 297 19.42 -2.90 42.20
CA PRO A 297 18.40 -2.97 43.24
C PRO A 297 18.68 -1.99 44.38
#